data_AF-A0A1Q9Q276-F1
#
_entry.id   AF-A0A1Q9Q276-F1
#
_cell.length_a   1.000
_cell.length_b   1.000
_cell.length_c   1.000
_cell.angle_alpha   90.00
_cell.angle_beta   90.00
_cell.angle_gamma   90.00
#
_symmetry.space_group_name_H-M   'P 1'
#
loop_
_entity.id
_entity.type
_entity.pdbx_description
1 polymer ?
#
loop_
_entity_poly.entity_id
_entity_poly.type
_entity_poly.pdbx_seq_one_letter_code
_entity_poly.pdbx_strand_id
1 'polypeptide(L)' 'MSILKDDDQIQLIAYWLKTSKVENTEGSVNKEIIRYQLRMEFDVQDDEIVDKVYDAITE' A
#
# COMPACT_ATOMS: atom_id res chain seq x y z
N MET A 1 21.33 0.05 -14.63
CA MET A 1 19.97 -0.35 -15.03
C MET A 1 19.36 -1.09 -13.85
N SER A 2 18.84 -0.36 -12.86
CA SER A 2 18.01 -0.93 -11.80
C SER A 2 16.67 -0.24 -11.90
N ILE A 3 15.95 -0.61 -12.95
CA ILE A 3 14.52 -0.38 -13.02
C ILE A 3 13.90 -1.62 -12.35
N LEU A 4 14.12 -1.77 -11.04
CA LEU A 4 13.08 -2.41 -10.24
C LEU A 4 11.99 -1.36 -10.26
N LYS A 5 11.09 -1.52 -11.24
CA LYS A 5 10.04 -0.56 -11.57
C LYS A 5 9.28 -0.29 -10.28
N ASP A 6 9.07 0.97 -9.94
CA ASP A 6 8.35 1.36 -8.72
C ASP A 6 7.04 0.56 -8.55
N ASP A 7 6.43 0.14 -9.66
CA ASP A 7 5.28 -0.77 -9.74
C ASP A 7 5.46 -2.12 -9.01
N ASP A 8 6.63 -2.78 -9.12
CA ASP A 8 6.87 -4.08 -8.46
C ASP A 8 6.95 -3.91 -6.93
N GLN A 9 7.51 -2.78 -6.47
CA GLN A 9 7.55 -2.43 -5.05
C GLN A 9 6.15 -2.11 -4.52
N ILE A 10 5.36 -1.36 -5.28
CA ILE A 10 3.97 -1.03 -4.95
C ILE A 10 3.14 -2.31 -4.81
N GLN A 11 3.28 -3.28 -5.73
CA GLN A 11 2.57 -4.56 -5.65
C GLN A 11 2.98 -5.40 -4.44
N LEU A 12 4.27 -5.44 -4.10
CA LEU A 12 4.76 -6.13 -2.90
C LEU A 12 4.20 -5.51 -1.62
N ILE A 13 4.16 -4.18 -1.55
CA ILE A 13 3.61 -3.46 -0.40
C ILE A 13 2.10 -3.66 -0.29
N ALA A 14 1.37 -3.56 -1.40
CA ALA A 14 -0.07 -3.82 -1.45
C ALA A 14 -0.39 -5.26 -1.03
N TYR A 15 0.36 -6.24 -1.51
CA TYR A 15 0.21 -7.64 -1.11
C TYR A 15 0.49 -7.85 0.39
N TRP A 16 1.56 -7.23 0.92
CA TRP A 16 1.87 -7.29 2.35
C TRP A 16 0.78 -6.65 3.21
N LEU A 17 0.22 -5.50 2.79
CA LEU A 17 -0.90 -4.86 3.47
C LEU A 17 -2.14 -5.75 3.45
N LYS A 18 -2.46 -6.34 2.30
CA LYS A 18 -3.60 -7.24 2.09
C LYS A 18 -3.51 -8.48 2.99
N THR A 19 -2.34 -9.10 3.06
CA THR A 19 -2.10 -10.34 3.81
C THR A 19 -1.82 -10.14 5.30
N SER A 20 -1.17 -9.04 5.70
CA SER A 20 -0.76 -8.83 7.09
C SER A 20 -1.80 -8.11 7.93
N LYS A 21 -2.63 -7.23 7.35
CA LYS A 21 -3.49 -6.34 8.16
C LYS A 21 -4.88 -6.02 7.60
N VAL A 22 -5.12 -6.06 6.29
CA VAL A 22 -6.44 -5.69 5.73
C VAL A 22 -7.49 -6.79 5.89
N GLU A 23 -7.09 -8.04 6.15
CA GLU A 23 -8.02 -9.13 6.50
C GLU A 23 -8.81 -8.93 7.81
N ASN A 24 -8.59 -7.86 8.58
CA ASN A 24 -9.07 -7.78 9.96
C ASN A 24 -10.01 -6.62 10.33
N THR A 25 -10.71 -6.00 9.38
CA THR A 25 -11.84 -5.13 9.77
C THR A 25 -12.87 -5.05 8.65
N GLU A 26 -13.86 -5.94 8.73
CA GLU A 26 -15.21 -5.83 8.15
C GLU A 26 -15.39 -4.73 7.09
N GLY A 27 -14.96 -5.00 5.86
CA GLY A 27 -15.45 -4.33 4.65
C GLY A 27 -14.98 -2.91 4.36
N SER A 28 -14.06 -2.32 5.13
CA SER A 28 -13.62 -0.93 4.87
C SER A 28 -12.10 -0.79 4.85
N VAL A 29 -11.49 -0.90 3.66
CA VAL A 29 -10.11 -0.47 3.44
C VAL A 29 -10.07 1.06 3.62
N ASN A 30 -9.45 1.54 4.69
CA ASN A 30 -9.31 2.97 4.96
C ASN A 30 -7.97 3.50 4.43
N LYS A 31 -8.04 4.45 3.51
CA LYS A 31 -6.87 5.11 2.89
C LYS A 31 -5.94 5.77 3.91
N GLU A 32 -6.46 6.28 5.03
CA GLU A 32 -5.64 6.84 6.11
C GLU A 32 -4.78 5.78 6.81
N ILE A 33 -5.30 4.55 6.96
CA ILE A 33 -4.54 3.43 7.53
C ILE A 33 -3.40 3.04 6.60
N ILE A 34 -3.66 2.99 5.29
CA ILE A 34 -2.64 2.72 4.28
C ILE A 34 -1.58 3.81 4.27
N ARG A 35 -1.97 5.09 4.27
CA ARG A 35 -1.04 6.22 4.37
C ARG A 35 -0.16 6.12 5.61
N TYR A 36 -0.75 5.86 6.78
CA TYR A 36 -0.02 5.74 8.03
C TYR A 36 1.00 4.59 7.99
N GLN A 37 0.61 3.43 7.45
CA GLN A 37 1.49 2.26 7.38
C GLN A 37 2.60 2.43 6.34
N LEU A 38 2.29 3.00 5.18
CA LEU A 38 3.27 3.37 4.16
C LEU A 38 4.34 4.31 4.72
N ARG A 39 3.91 5.27 5.54
CA ARG A 39 4.82 6.20 6.19
C ARG A 39 5.67 5.55 7.28
N MET A 40 5.11 4.67 8.09
CA MET A 40 5.85 4.03 9.17
C MET A 40 6.83 2.95 8.70
N GLU A 41 6.41 2.12 7.75
CA GLU A 41 7.14 0.91 7.35
C GLU A 41 8.05 1.15 6.13
N PHE A 42 7.68 2.09 5.25
CA PHE A 42 8.36 2.30 3.97
C PHE A 42 8.88 3.74 3.79
N ASP A 43 8.69 4.64 4.78
CA ASP A 43 8.96 6.09 4.70
C ASP A 43 8.37 6.74 3.43
N VAL A 44 7.27 6.17 2.93
CA VAL A 44 6.55 6.70 1.78
C VAL A 44 5.67 7.86 2.26
N GLN A 45 6.00 9.05 1.79
CA GLN A 45 5.24 10.28 2.07
C GLN A 45 4.52 10.80 0.83
N ASP A 46 4.74 10.17 -0.32
CA ASP A 46 4.13 10.53 -1.58
C ASP A 46 2.68 10.03 -1.62
N ASP A 47 1.75 10.98 -1.66
CA ASP A 47 0.31 10.70 -1.75
C ASP A 47 -0.05 9.98 -3.06
N GLU A 48 0.71 10.15 -4.15
CA GLU A 48 0.46 9.41 -5.40
C GLU A 48 0.71 7.91 -5.23
N ILE A 49 1.71 7.54 -4.43
CA ILE A 49 2.01 6.13 -4.12
C ILE A 49 0.94 5.57 -3.18
N VAL A 50 0.47 6.35 -2.21
CA VAL A 50 -0.63 5.97 -1.32
C VAL A 50 -1.90 5.67 -2.13
N ASP A 51 -2.20 6.49 -3.12
CA ASP A 51 -3.36 6.32 -4.01
C ASP A 51 -3.23 5.03 -4.84
N LYS A 52 -2.08 4.81 -5.47
CA LYS A 52 -1.82 3.58 -6.24
C LYS A 52 -1.92 2.31 -5.38
N VAL A 53 -1.41 2.35 -4.16
CA VAL A 53 -1.50 1.21 -3.21
C VAL A 53 -2.94 0.99 -2.76
N TYR A 54 -3.70 2.06 -2.53
CA TYR A 54 -5.12 1.97 -2.17
C TYR A 54 -5.96 1.34 -3.28
N ASP A 55 -5.78 1.80 -4.51
CA ASP A 55 -6.48 1.29 -5.69
C ASP A 55 -6.12 -0.19 -5.90
N ALA A 56 -4.83 -0.56 -5.79
CA ALA A 56 -4.38 -1.95 -5.92
C ALA A 56 -4.92 -2.92 -4.84
N ILE A 57 -5.39 -2.40 -3.70
CA ILE A 57 -6.00 -3.22 -2.64
C ILE A 57 -7.52 -3.33 -2.83
N THR A 58 -8.15 -2.32 -3.44
CA THR A 58 -9.61 -2.22 -3.58
C THR A 58 -10.16 -2.72 -4.92
N GLU A 59 -9.36 -2.76 -5.99
CA GLU A 59 -9.64 -3.52 -7.24
C GLU A 59 -9.30 -5.02 -7.12
#